data_AF-A0A7Y5TZ73-F1
#
_entry.id   AF-A0A7Y5TZ73-F1
#
_cell.length_a   1.000
_cell.length_b   1.000
_cell.length_c   1.000
_cell.angle_alpha   90.00
_cell.angle_beta   90.00
_cell.angle_gamma   90.00
#
_symmetry.space_group_name_H-M   'P 1'
#
loop_
_entity.id
_entity.type
_entity.pdbx_description
1 polymer ?
#
loop_
_entity_poly.entity_id
_entity_poly.type
_entity_poly.pdbx_seq_one_letter_code
_entity_poly.pdbx_strand_id
1 'polypeptide(L)'
;MDHLWSPWRLAYITGQASPGGCVFCAALASDDAASLIVHRGPTCFVILNLFPYNNGHLMVIPIRHIANLTAATPEELSEMMELARRAEIALTEAYEPHGMNMGINLGKPAGAGILDHLHLHVVPRWNGDTNFMTIVGQTRVLPEELPATAEKLRPIFARLAASGQR
;
A
#
# COMPACT_ATOMS: atom_id res chain seq x y z
N MET A 1 -24.08 27.02 -2.09
CA MET A 1 -24.08 25.57 -1.82
C MET A 1 -22.71 25.09 -2.23
N ASP A 2 -21.91 24.63 -1.28
CA ASP A 2 -20.54 24.21 -1.58
C ASP A 2 -20.60 22.82 -2.21
N HIS A 3 -20.19 22.73 -3.47
CA HIS A 3 -20.17 21.48 -4.21
C HIS A 3 -18.82 20.78 -3.98
N LEU A 4 -18.84 19.60 -3.36
CA LEU A 4 -17.66 18.75 -3.20
C LEU A 4 -17.53 17.86 -4.44
N TRP A 5 -16.62 18.21 -5.34
CA TRP A 5 -16.33 17.45 -6.55
C TRP A 5 -15.26 16.39 -6.27
N SER A 6 -15.47 15.15 -6.72
CA SER A 6 -14.46 14.07 -6.68
C SER A 6 -14.24 13.45 -8.06
N PRO A 7 -13.71 14.20 -9.05
CA PRO A 7 -13.62 13.74 -10.44
C PRO A 7 -12.81 12.46 -10.61
N TRP A 8 -11.79 12.24 -9.76
CA TRP A 8 -10.98 11.02 -9.73
C TRP A 8 -11.82 9.76 -9.44
N ARG A 9 -12.92 9.90 -8.67
CA ARG A 9 -13.80 8.78 -8.29
C ARG A 9 -14.50 8.17 -9.49
N LEU A 10 -14.78 8.96 -10.53
CA LEU A 10 -15.40 8.45 -11.76
C LEU A 10 -14.44 7.51 -12.49
N ALA A 11 -13.21 7.96 -12.76
CA ALA A 11 -12.17 7.15 -13.39
C ALA A 11 -11.91 5.85 -12.62
N TYR A 12 -12.00 5.92 -11.30
CA TYR A 12 -11.80 4.81 -10.38
C TYR A 12 -12.95 3.77 -10.37
N ILE A 13 -14.22 4.21 -10.39
CA ILE A 13 -15.39 3.31 -10.46
C ILE A 13 -15.46 2.62 -11.83
N THR A 14 -15.02 3.31 -12.88
CA THR A 14 -14.99 2.76 -14.25
C THR A 14 -13.74 1.92 -14.53
N GLY A 15 -12.71 2.03 -13.68
CA GLY A 15 -11.46 1.29 -13.76
C GLY A 15 -11.67 -0.17 -13.37
N GLN A 16 -11.68 -1.03 -14.38
CA GLN A 16 -11.99 -2.47 -14.33
C GLN A 16 -11.34 -3.22 -13.16
N ALA A 17 -12.15 -4.03 -12.47
CA ALA A 17 -11.65 -5.20 -11.74
C ALA A 17 -10.97 -6.14 -12.75
N SER A 18 -9.73 -6.58 -12.45
CA SER A 18 -9.05 -7.57 -13.30
C SER A 18 -9.90 -8.85 -13.38
N PRO A 19 -10.27 -9.30 -14.59
CA PRO A 19 -11.10 -10.49 -14.74
C PRO A 19 -10.29 -11.72 -14.31
N GLY A 20 -10.63 -12.28 -13.14
CA GLY A 20 -10.24 -13.63 -12.72
C GLY A 20 -8.77 -13.86 -12.34
N GLY A 21 -7.97 -12.83 -12.10
CA GLY A 21 -6.54 -12.95 -11.76
C GLY A 21 -6.12 -12.21 -10.49
N CYS A 22 -4.94 -12.53 -9.94
CA CYS A 22 -4.37 -11.80 -8.81
C CYS A 22 -3.91 -10.39 -9.23
N VAL A 23 -4.45 -9.37 -8.57
CA VAL A 23 -4.13 -7.95 -8.84
C VAL A 23 -2.65 -7.62 -8.60
N PHE A 24 -1.99 -8.30 -7.66
CA PHE A 24 -0.58 -8.08 -7.37
C PHE A 24 0.33 -8.70 -8.45
N CYS A 25 -0.03 -9.88 -8.97
CA CYS A 25 0.68 -10.46 -10.11
C CYS A 25 0.49 -9.60 -11.37
N ALA A 26 -0.72 -9.07 -11.59
CA ALA A 26 -0.98 -8.15 -12.70
C ALA A 26 -0.19 -6.84 -12.55
N ALA A 27 -0.11 -6.28 -11.33
CA ALA A 27 0.69 -5.10 -11.02
C ALA A 27 2.18 -5.30 -11.33
N LEU A 28 2.74 -6.47 -10.98
CA LEU A 28 4.14 -6.81 -11.27
C LEU A 28 4.45 -6.90 -12.77
N ALA A 29 3.48 -7.31 -13.59
CA ALA A 29 3.61 -7.40 -15.04
C ALA A 29 3.41 -6.06 -15.76
N SER A 30 2.94 -5.04 -15.04
CA SER A 30 2.68 -3.68 -15.55
C SER A 30 3.82 -2.72 -15.19
N ASP A 31 3.85 -1.57 -15.87
CA ASP A 31 4.72 -0.44 -15.51
C ASP A 31 4.38 0.10 -14.12
N ASP A 32 5.41 0.48 -13.36
CA ASP A 32 5.30 0.93 -11.97
C ASP A 32 4.40 2.16 -11.80
N ALA A 33 4.39 3.06 -12.80
CA ALA A 33 3.53 4.24 -12.81
C ALA A 33 2.04 3.88 -12.83
N ALA A 34 1.67 2.89 -13.66
CA ALA A 34 0.30 2.43 -13.80
C ALA A 34 -0.14 1.51 -12.64
N SER A 35 0.79 0.74 -12.08
CA SER A 35 0.51 -0.20 -10.99
C SER A 35 0.68 0.38 -9.59
N LEU A 36 1.10 1.64 -9.46
CA LEU A 36 1.40 2.31 -8.18
C LEU A 36 2.45 1.59 -7.34
N ILE A 37 3.35 0.84 -7.99
CA ILE A 37 4.53 0.27 -7.35
C ILE A 37 5.50 1.41 -7.02
N VAL A 38 5.98 1.42 -5.78
CA VAL A 38 6.93 2.42 -5.27
C VAL A 38 8.34 1.85 -5.08
N HIS A 39 8.46 0.52 -4.97
CA HIS A 39 9.74 -0.16 -4.86
C HIS A 39 9.65 -1.62 -5.30
N ARG A 40 10.67 -2.12 -6.00
CA ARG A 40 10.85 -3.56 -6.30
C ARG A 40 12.16 -4.03 -5.67
N GLY A 41 12.08 -5.04 -4.81
CA GLY A 41 13.23 -5.74 -4.24
C GLY A 41 13.44 -7.12 -4.88
N PRO A 42 14.42 -7.90 -4.38
CA PRO A 42 14.70 -9.25 -4.89
C PRO A 42 13.56 -10.27 -4.78
N THR A 43 12.87 -10.32 -3.64
CA THR A 43 11.81 -11.30 -3.35
C THR A 43 10.49 -10.65 -2.95
N CYS A 44 10.49 -9.36 -2.63
CA CYS A 44 9.31 -8.59 -2.28
C CYS A 44 9.25 -7.27 -3.05
N PHE A 45 8.07 -6.65 -3.08
CA PHE A 45 7.86 -5.32 -3.64
C PHE A 45 6.89 -4.53 -2.77
N VAL A 46 6.85 -3.22 -3.01
CA VAL A 46 6.00 -2.27 -2.28
C VAL A 46 5.08 -1.56 -3.25
N ILE A 47 3.79 -1.57 -2.95
CA ILE A 47 2.73 -0.97 -3.77
C ILE A 47 1.82 -0.11 -2.88
N LEU A 48 1.27 0.97 -3.42
CA LEU A 48 0.20 1.70 -2.74
C LEU A 48 -1.09 0.88 -2.71
N ASN A 49 -1.85 1.00 -1.62
CA ASN A 49 -3.19 0.46 -1.60
C ASN A 49 -4.10 1.36 -2.44
N LEU A 50 -4.78 0.76 -3.42
CA LEU A 50 -5.74 1.43 -4.28
C LEU A 50 -6.93 2.01 -3.49
N PHE A 51 -7.26 1.40 -2.34
CA PHE A 51 -8.31 1.82 -1.40
C PHE A 51 -7.68 2.19 -0.04
N PRO A 52 -6.96 3.32 0.06
CA PRO A 52 -6.14 3.59 1.23
C PRO A 52 -6.98 4.02 2.45
N TYR A 53 -6.52 3.66 3.66
CA TYR A 53 -7.15 4.09 4.92
C TYR A 53 -6.82 5.55 5.21
N ASN A 54 -5.57 5.94 4.92
CA ASN A 54 -4.97 7.27 5.01
C ASN A 54 -3.96 7.45 3.86
N ASN A 55 -3.55 8.68 3.58
CA ASN A 55 -2.46 8.98 2.64
C ASN A 55 -1.22 8.15 2.97
N GLY A 56 -0.55 7.61 1.96
CA GLY A 56 0.63 6.77 2.16
C GLY A 56 0.35 5.33 2.61
N HIS A 57 -0.92 4.89 2.71
CA HIS A 57 -1.21 3.46 2.94
C HIS A 57 -0.62 2.61 1.81
N LEU A 58 0.37 1.80 2.16
CA LEU A 58 1.07 0.90 1.25
C LEU A 58 1.03 -0.54 1.75
N MET A 59 1.44 -1.46 0.88
CA MET A 59 1.53 -2.88 1.16
C MET A 59 2.89 -3.42 0.73
N VAL A 60 3.49 -4.27 1.56
CA VAL A 60 4.68 -5.06 1.23
C VAL A 60 4.24 -6.47 0.87
N ILE A 61 4.68 -6.97 -0.29
CA ILE A 61 4.11 -8.15 -0.93
C ILE A 61 5.25 -9.03 -1.47
N PRO A 62 5.26 -10.35 -1.20
CA PRO A 62 6.16 -11.28 -1.89
C PRO A 62 5.87 -11.31 -3.40
N ILE A 63 6.91 -11.33 -4.21
CA ILE A 63 6.78 -11.44 -5.67
C ILE A 63 6.10 -12.77 -6.05
N ARG A 64 6.43 -13.84 -5.32
CA ARG A 64 5.80 -15.14 -5.48
C ARG A 64 4.36 -15.08 -4.95
N HIS A 65 3.45 -15.67 -5.72
CA HIS A 65 2.05 -15.79 -5.34
C HIS A 65 1.90 -16.85 -4.23
N ILE A 66 1.84 -16.39 -2.98
CA ILE A 66 1.60 -17.22 -1.80
C ILE A 66 0.50 -16.61 -0.94
N ALA A 67 -0.41 -17.42 -0.42
CA ALA A 67 -1.53 -16.90 0.38
C ALA A 67 -1.15 -16.58 1.84
N ASN A 68 -0.22 -17.34 2.42
CA ASN A 68 -0.01 -17.39 3.86
C ASN A 68 1.48 -17.33 4.24
N LEU A 69 1.76 -16.85 5.45
CA LEU A 69 3.11 -16.81 6.03
C LEU A 69 3.80 -18.18 6.06
N THR A 70 3.04 -19.26 6.27
CA THR A 70 3.57 -20.63 6.32
C THR A 70 4.14 -21.12 4.99
N ALA A 71 3.76 -20.47 3.88
CA ALA A 71 4.26 -20.78 2.56
C ALA A 71 5.49 -19.92 2.18
N ALA A 72 5.84 -18.90 2.97
CA ALA A 72 6.92 -17.97 2.69
C ALA A 72 8.29 -18.59 3.02
N THR A 73 9.32 -18.24 2.23
CA THR A 73 10.70 -18.63 2.55
C THR A 73 11.30 -17.68 3.59
N PRO A 74 12.38 -18.08 4.30
CA PRO A 74 13.09 -17.19 5.22
C PRO A 74 13.54 -15.87 4.58
N GLU A 75 13.96 -15.93 3.31
CA GLU A 75 14.40 -14.77 2.53
C GLU A 75 13.24 -13.81 2.27
N GLU A 76 12.09 -14.33 1.83
CA GLU A 76 10.87 -13.52 1.63
C GLU A 76 10.40 -12.87 2.94
N LEU A 77 10.43 -13.60 4.06
CA LEU A 77 10.05 -13.06 5.36
C LEU A 77 11.02 -11.97 5.84
N SER A 78 12.32 -12.19 5.65
CA SER A 78 13.35 -11.22 6.02
C SER A 78 13.23 -9.94 5.19
N GLU A 79 13.08 -10.07 3.87
CA GLU A 79 12.94 -8.91 2.98
C GLU A 79 11.62 -8.18 3.21
N MET A 80 10.52 -8.90 3.47
CA MET A 80 9.23 -8.28 3.78
C MET A 80 9.33 -7.38 5.02
N MET A 81 10.02 -7.82 6.07
CA MET A 81 10.22 -7.01 7.28
C MET A 81 11.21 -5.87 7.07
N GLU A 82 12.27 -6.08 6.29
CA GLU A 82 13.22 -5.02 5.90
C GLU A 82 12.50 -3.91 5.11
N LEU A 83 11.64 -4.29 4.16
CA LEU A 83 10.83 -3.33 3.40
C LEU A 83 9.77 -2.64 4.28
N ALA A 84 9.20 -3.33 5.27
CA ALA A 84 8.30 -2.71 6.24
C ALA A 84 9.01 -1.63 7.06
N ARG A 85 10.24 -1.91 7.51
CA ARG A 85 11.11 -0.92 8.19
C ARG A 85 11.40 0.28 7.27
N ARG A 86 11.75 0.03 6.00
CA ARG A 86 11.99 1.11 5.03
C ARG A 86 10.73 1.92 4.76
N ALA A 87 9.56 1.28 4.72
CA ALA A 87 8.29 1.97 4.58
C ALA A 87 8.01 2.89 5.77
N GLU A 88 8.28 2.45 7.00
CA GLU A 88 8.17 3.31 8.18
C GLU A 88 9.05 4.56 8.07
N ILE A 89 10.32 4.39 7.71
CA ILE A 89 11.25 5.51 7.49
C ILE A 89 10.74 6.43 6.38
N ALA A 90 10.33 5.86 5.24
CA ALA A 90 9.90 6.63 4.08
C ALA A 90 8.62 7.43 4.35
N LEU A 91 7.64 6.82 5.01
CA LEU A 91 6.40 7.49 5.41
C LEU A 91 6.64 8.55 6.48
N THR A 92 7.60 8.31 7.39
CA THR A 92 8.01 9.30 8.41
C THR A 92 8.61 10.53 7.75
N GLU A 93 9.54 10.35 6.82
CA GLU A 93 10.15 11.45 6.07
C GLU A 93 9.13 12.20 5.18
N ALA A 94 8.19 11.48 4.57
CA ALA A 94 7.25 12.06 3.63
C ALA A 94 6.07 12.81 4.30
N TYR A 95 5.64 12.37 5.49
CA TYR A 95 4.37 12.83 6.06
C TYR A 95 4.38 13.09 7.57
N GLU A 96 5.44 12.74 8.31
CA GLU A 96 5.53 12.91 9.77
C GLU A 96 4.29 12.38 10.54
N PRO A 97 3.88 11.11 10.36
CA PRO A 97 2.75 10.55 11.08
C PRO A 97 3.05 10.43 12.58
N HIS A 98 2.02 10.55 13.40
CA HIS A 98 2.13 10.37 14.86
C HIS A 98 2.25 8.89 15.27
N GLY A 99 2.00 7.97 14.34
CA GLY A 99 2.15 6.54 14.56
C GLY A 99 1.91 5.72 13.30
N MET A 100 2.09 4.40 13.42
CA MET A 100 1.95 3.45 12.32
C MET A 100 1.14 2.24 12.75
N ASN A 101 0.25 1.74 11.88
CA ASN A 101 -0.28 0.39 12.01
C ASN A 101 0.35 -0.49 10.94
N MET A 102 0.83 -1.66 11.36
CA MET A 102 1.33 -2.69 10.45
C MET A 102 0.60 -3.99 10.75
N GLY A 103 0.13 -4.69 9.71
CA GLY A 103 -0.66 -5.89 9.92
C GLY A 103 -0.93 -6.72 8.67
N ILE A 104 -1.17 -8.00 8.90
CA ILE A 104 -1.50 -8.99 7.86
C ILE A 104 -2.84 -9.61 8.24
N ASN A 105 -3.76 -9.66 7.30
CA ASN A 105 -5.02 -10.38 7.45
C ASN A 105 -4.90 -11.73 6.74
N LEU A 106 -5.04 -12.83 7.49
CA LEU A 106 -4.96 -14.19 6.94
C LEU A 106 -6.34 -14.85 6.92
N GLY A 107 -6.83 -15.14 5.71
CA GLY A 107 -8.14 -15.75 5.49
C GLY A 107 -9.30 -14.76 5.59
N LYS A 108 -10.44 -15.17 5.02
CA LYS A 108 -11.65 -14.33 4.90
C LYS A 108 -12.18 -13.79 6.24
N PRO A 109 -12.24 -14.57 7.34
CA PRO A 109 -12.74 -14.06 8.62
C PRO A 109 -11.85 -12.97 9.23
N ALA A 110 -10.55 -12.93 8.90
CA ALA A 110 -9.64 -11.88 9.34
C ALA A 110 -9.78 -10.57 8.53
N GLY A 111 -10.70 -10.52 7.55
CA GLY A 111 -10.89 -9.34 6.71
C GLY A 111 -9.89 -9.22 5.57
N ALA A 112 -9.27 -10.32 5.14
CA ALA A 112 -8.42 -10.34 3.94
C ALA A 112 -9.27 -10.02 2.69
N GLY A 113 -9.01 -8.86 2.08
CA GLY A 113 -9.67 -8.44 0.83
C GLY A 113 -9.15 -9.17 -0.40
N ILE A 114 -7.90 -9.66 -0.33
CA ILE A 114 -7.26 -10.50 -1.35
C ILE A 114 -6.82 -11.78 -0.62
N LEU A 115 -7.46 -12.91 -0.96
CA LEU A 115 -7.33 -14.14 -0.18
C LEU A 115 -6.07 -14.94 -0.51
N ASP A 116 -5.64 -14.91 -1.77
CA ASP A 116 -4.67 -15.87 -2.29
C ASP A 116 -3.23 -15.32 -2.37
N HIS A 117 -3.02 -14.05 -2.00
CA HIS A 117 -1.70 -13.43 -2.05
C HIS A 117 -1.43 -12.56 -0.81
N LEU A 118 -0.47 -13.00 -0.01
CA LEU A 118 0.03 -12.42 1.23
C LEU A 118 0.47 -10.97 1.01
N HIS A 119 0.03 -10.09 1.90
CA HIS A 119 0.40 -8.69 1.87
C HIS A 119 0.39 -8.10 3.30
N LEU A 120 1.47 -7.40 3.64
CA LEU A 120 1.60 -6.66 4.89
C LEU A 120 1.20 -5.22 4.66
N HIS A 121 0.12 -4.79 5.31
CA HIS A 121 -0.29 -3.39 5.30
C HIS A 121 0.63 -2.55 6.18
N VAL A 122 0.95 -1.34 5.71
CA VAL A 122 1.62 -0.28 6.50
C VAL A 122 0.78 0.99 6.34
N VAL A 123 0.20 1.45 7.45
CA VAL A 123 -0.79 2.53 7.46
C VAL A 123 -0.33 3.63 8.41
N PRO A 124 0.05 4.82 7.89
CA PRO A 124 0.41 5.95 8.74
C PRO A 124 -0.84 6.54 9.41
N ARG A 125 -0.68 6.97 10.66
CA ARG A 125 -1.77 7.42 11.55
C ARG A 125 -1.50 8.81 12.12
N TRP A 126 -2.57 9.58 12.28
CA TRP A 126 -2.55 10.87 12.96
C TRP A 126 -3.63 10.92 14.04
N ASN A 127 -3.38 11.74 15.06
CA ASN A 127 -4.41 12.05 16.05
C ASN A 127 -5.58 12.76 15.34
N GLY A 128 -6.78 12.17 15.42
CA GLY A 128 -7.96 12.72 14.76
C GLY A 128 -8.10 12.43 13.27
N ASP A 129 -7.31 11.49 12.71
CA ASP A 129 -7.47 11.04 11.32
C ASP A 129 -8.82 10.39 11.02
N THR A 130 -9.52 9.97 12.07
CA THR A 130 -10.91 9.50 12.03
C THR A 130 -11.80 10.58 12.62
N ASN A 131 -12.62 11.19 11.77
CA ASN A 131 -13.54 12.26 12.15
C ASN A 131 -14.99 11.91 11.78
N PHE A 132 -15.92 12.87 11.96
CA PHE A 132 -17.35 12.65 11.72
C PHE A 132 -17.66 12.23 10.27
N MET A 133 -16.88 12.66 9.27
CA MET A 133 -17.06 12.22 7.88
C MET A 133 -16.86 10.71 7.75
N THR A 134 -15.88 10.15 8.47
CA THR A 134 -15.59 8.71 8.45
C THR A 134 -16.64 7.91 9.22
N ILE A 135 -17.01 8.36 10.42
CA ILE A 135 -17.89 7.58 11.32
C ILE A 135 -19.37 7.74 10.97
N VAL A 136 -19.82 8.97 10.71
CA VAL A 136 -21.24 9.27 10.43
C VAL A 136 -21.50 9.29 8.93
N GLY A 137 -20.61 9.95 8.17
CA GLY A 137 -20.73 10.07 6.72
C GLY A 137 -20.24 8.86 5.94
N GLN A 138 -19.67 7.84 6.61
CA GLN A 138 -19.08 6.64 6.00
C GLN A 138 -18.14 6.95 4.82
N THR A 139 -17.46 8.10 4.89
CA THR A 139 -16.66 8.66 3.80
C THR A 139 -15.27 9.02 4.29
N ARG A 140 -14.24 8.50 3.61
CA ARG A 140 -12.84 8.90 3.84
C ARG A 140 -12.50 10.10 2.97
N VAL A 141 -11.82 11.07 3.58
CA VAL A 141 -11.27 12.24 2.88
C VAL A 141 -9.76 12.06 2.82
N LEU A 142 -9.23 11.94 1.60
CA LEU A 142 -7.80 11.75 1.34
C LEU A 142 -7.27 13.04 0.69
N PRO A 143 -6.38 13.77 1.37
CA PRO A 143 -5.84 15.04 0.84
C PRO A 143 -4.95 14.91 -0.40
N GLU A 144 -4.44 13.71 -0.72
CA GLU A 144 -3.46 13.51 -1.79
C GLU A 144 -3.88 12.37 -2.71
N GLU A 145 -3.64 12.54 -4.02
CA GLU A 145 -3.91 11.50 -5.02
C GLU A 145 -2.81 10.43 -5.03
N LEU A 146 -3.18 9.19 -5.36
CA LEU A 146 -2.25 8.06 -5.38
C LEU A 146 -1.02 8.25 -6.28
N PRO A 147 -1.13 8.82 -7.50
CA PRO A 147 0.06 9.08 -8.32
C PRO A 147 1.04 10.05 -7.64
N ALA A 148 0.53 11.12 -7.01
CA ALA A 148 1.35 12.09 -6.29
C ALA A 148 2.02 11.46 -5.05
N THR A 149 1.30 10.60 -4.31
CA THR A 149 1.88 9.77 -3.24
C THR A 149 3.01 8.89 -3.76
N ALA A 150 2.83 8.23 -4.91
CA ALA A 150 3.83 7.34 -5.48
C ALA A 150 5.09 8.11 -5.93
N GLU A 151 4.92 9.25 -6.59
CA GLU A 151 6.01 10.15 -6.99
C GLU A 151 6.82 10.66 -5.81
N LYS A 152 6.16 10.96 -4.69
CA LYS A 152 6.81 11.37 -3.45
C LYS A 152 7.63 10.25 -2.80
N LEU A 153 7.10 9.02 -2.77
CA LEU A 153 7.74 7.91 -2.05
C LEU A 153 8.86 7.20 -2.83
N ARG A 154 8.74 7.08 -4.16
CA ARG A 154 9.75 6.42 -5.01
C ARG A 154 11.20 6.90 -4.78
N PRO A 155 11.51 8.21 -4.79
CA PRO A 155 12.89 8.67 -4.58
C PRO A 155 13.42 8.33 -3.18
N ILE A 156 12.56 8.33 -2.16
CA ILE A 156 12.93 7.97 -0.79
C ILE A 156 13.28 6.47 -0.73
N PHE A 157 12.44 5.61 -1.29
CA PHE A 157 12.71 4.17 -1.38
C PHE A 157 13.99 3.87 -2.17
N ALA A 158 14.22 4.56 -3.29
CA ALA A 158 15.44 4.39 -4.08
C ALA A 158 16.70 4.75 -3.27
N ARG A 159 16.67 5.86 -2.52
CA ARG A 159 17.77 6.25 -1.64
C ARG A 159 17.99 5.24 -0.51
N LEU A 160 16.94 4.78 0.15
CA LEU A 160 17.02 3.79 1.23
C LEU A 160 17.58 2.46 0.74
N ALA A 161 17.18 2.02 -0.46
CA ALA A 161 17.70 0.80 -1.07
C ALA A 161 19.21 0.88 -1.37
N ALA A 162 19.69 2.04 -1.82
CA ALA A 162 21.12 2.27 -2.07
C ALA A 162 21.95 2.31 -0.78
N SER A 163 21.38 2.80 0.34
CA SER A 163 22.10 2.88 1.63
C SER A 163 22.28 1.54 2.35
N GLY A 164 21.45 0.54 2.06
CA GLY A 164 21.44 -0.76 2.73
C GLY A 164 22.37 -1.83 2.13
N GLN A 165 23.23 -1.48 1.17
CA GLN A 165 24.23 -2.38 0.56
C GLN A 165 25.61 -2.32 1.24
N ARG A 166 25.69 -1.87 2.50
CA ARG A 166 26.93 -1.86 3.30
C ARG A 166 26.89 -2.84 4.44
#